data_AF-A0A4Q2UCM0-F1
#
_entry.id   AF-A0A4Q2UCM0-F1
#
_cell.length_a   1.000
_cell.length_b   1.000
_cell.length_c   1.000
_cell.angle_alpha   90.00
_cell.angle_beta   90.00
_cell.angle_gamma   90.00
#
_symmetry.space_group_name_H-M   'P 1'
#
loop_
_entity.id
_entity.type
_entity.pdbx_description
1 polymer ?
#
loop_
_entity_poly.entity_id
_entity_poly.type
_entity_poly.pdbx_seq_one_letter_code
_entity_poly.pdbx_strand_id
1 'polypeptide(L)'
;MVVSLLVLHLFSTTCYKLDKNTIHIQAGFFFHQALPIPSIKKISETRNPISSPALSLDRLQIVYNRFDSVLISPADKMDFIAELLHRKPDIEVGLKAA
;
A
#
# COMPACT_ATOMS: atom_id res chain seq x y z
N MET A 1 22.29 -16.36 13.13
CA MET A 1 22.70 -15.52 11.98
C MET A 1 21.94 -15.82 10.68
N VAL A 2 21.49 -17.05 10.40
CA VAL A 2 20.72 -17.36 9.15
C VAL A 2 19.27 -16.89 9.21
N VAL A 3 18.60 -17.04 10.36
CA VAL A 3 17.19 -16.62 10.53
C VAL A 3 17.04 -15.11 10.32
N SER A 4 17.98 -14.31 10.84
CA SER A 4 17.98 -12.85 10.67
C SER A 4 18.08 -12.43 9.19
N LEU A 5 18.89 -13.12 8.38
CA LEU A 5 19.01 -12.88 6.94
C LEU A 5 17.74 -13.27 6.17
N LEU A 6 17.10 -14.38 6.52
CA LEU A 6 15.83 -14.80 5.90
C LEU A 6 14.71 -13.81 6.18
N VAL A 7 14.63 -13.34 7.42
CA VAL A 7 13.65 -12.34 7.86
C VAL A 7 13.88 -11.01 7.12
N LEU A 8 15.12 -10.53 7.03
CA LEU A 8 15.47 -9.35 6.22
C LEU A 8 15.12 -9.51 4.73
N HIS A 9 15.39 -10.68 4.14
CA HIS A 9 15.09 -10.94 2.72
C HIS A 9 13.58 -10.97 2.42
N LEU A 10 12.78 -11.55 3.34
CA LEU A 10 11.31 -11.52 3.25
C LEU A 10 10.74 -10.09 3.32
N PHE A 11 11.39 -9.20 4.07
CA PHE A 11 10.95 -7.81 4.20
C PHE A 11 11.48 -6.87 3.09
N SER A 12 12.55 -7.23 2.38
CA SER A 12 13.22 -6.33 1.44
C SER A 12 12.58 -6.25 0.03
N THR A 13 11.44 -6.91 -0.20
CA THR A 13 10.84 -7.04 -1.55
C THR A 13 9.40 -6.54 -1.61
N THR A 14 9.06 -5.48 -0.88
CA THR A 14 7.81 -4.74 -1.09
C THR A 14 8.02 -3.68 -2.18
N CYS A 15 7.59 -3.97 -3.40
CA CYS A 15 7.70 -3.08 -4.56
C CYS A 15 6.31 -2.66 -5.03
N TYR A 16 6.09 -1.35 -5.13
CA TYR A 16 4.89 -0.77 -5.71
C TYR A 16 5.24 -0.27 -7.11
N LYS A 17 4.70 -0.90 -8.14
CA LYS A 17 4.86 -0.43 -9.52
C LYS A 17 3.55 0.20 -9.98
N LEU A 18 3.57 1.50 -10.23
CA LEU A 18 2.44 2.20 -10.83
C LEU A 18 2.57 2.13 -12.36
N ASP A 19 1.80 1.25 -12.98
CA ASP A 19 1.57 1.26 -14.44
C ASP A 19 0.44 2.22 -14.80
N LYS A 20 0.23 2.55 -16.08
CA LYS A 20 -0.69 3.62 -16.57
C LYS A 20 -2.03 3.67 -15.83
N ASN A 21 -2.71 2.53 -15.68
CA ASN A 21 -4.02 2.42 -15.05
C ASN A 21 -4.09 1.41 -13.89
N THR A 22 -2.96 0.83 -13.49
CA THR A 22 -2.93 -0.29 -12.54
C THR A 22 -1.75 -0.15 -11.59
N ILE A 23 -2.00 -0.33 -10.29
CA ILE A 23 -0.98 -0.45 -9.27
C ILE A 23 -0.67 -1.92 -9.08
N HIS A 24 0.57 -2.31 -9.34
CA HIS A 24 1.07 -3.62 -8.98
C HIS A 24 1.70 -3.54 -7.60
N ILE A 25 1.02 -4.14 -6.63
CA ILE A 25 1.47 -4.29 -5.25
C ILE A 25 2.19 -5.64 -5.18
N GLN A 26 3.51 -5.60 -5.07
CA GLN A 26 4.35 -6.78 -4.87
C GLN A 26 4.88 -6.74 -3.44
N ALA A 27 4.66 -7.79 -2.65
CA ALA A 27 5.20 -7.91 -1.31
C ALA A 27 5.84 -9.29 -1.13
N GLY A 28 7.17 -9.31 -1.08
CA GLY A 28 7.88 -10.58 -1.01
C GLY A 28 7.81 -11.37 -2.31
N PHE A 29 8.03 -12.68 -2.21
CA PHE A 29 7.90 -13.62 -3.31
C PHE A 29 6.46 -14.13 -3.51
N PHE A 30 5.62 -14.08 -2.47
CA PHE A 30 4.32 -14.74 -2.46
C PHE A 30 3.12 -13.81 -2.68
N PHE A 31 3.26 -12.51 -2.42
CA PHE A 31 2.12 -11.59 -2.51
C PHE A 31 2.26 -10.69 -3.75
N HIS A 32 1.35 -10.90 -4.70
CA HIS A 32 1.26 -10.13 -5.93
C HIS A 32 -0.20 -9.74 -6.14
N GLN A 33 -0.49 -8.44 -6.13
CA GLN A 33 -1.85 -7.95 -6.32
C GLN A 33 -1.85 -6.80 -7.33
N ALA A 34 -2.74 -6.89 -8.33
CA ALA A 34 -2.96 -5.83 -9.31
C ALA A 34 -4.23 -5.05 -8.95
N LEU A 35 -4.10 -3.74 -8.81
CA LEU A 35 -5.17 -2.84 -8.39
C LEU A 35 -5.46 -1.80 -9.47
N PRO A 36 -6.62 -1.82 -10.14
CA PRO A 36 -6.96 -0.78 -11.11
C PRO A 36 -7.11 0.58 -10.41
N ILE A 37 -6.39 1.61 -10.86
CA ILE A 37 -6.51 2.99 -10.33
C ILE A 37 -7.95 3.50 -10.41
N PRO A 38 -8.74 3.24 -11.49
CA PRO A 38 -10.13 3.65 -11.56
C PRO A 38 -11.02 3.05 -10.49
N SER A 39 -10.69 1.87 -9.94
CA SER A 39 -11.52 1.23 -8.90
C SER A 39 -11.23 1.75 -7.50
N ILE A 40 -10.15 2.51 -7.31
CA ILE A 40 -9.79 3.14 -6.04
C ILE A 40 -10.80 4.23 -5.73
N LYS A 41 -11.39 4.17 -4.54
CA LYS A 41 -12.38 5.16 -4.07
C LYS A 41 -11.84 6.03 -2.97
N LYS A 42 -11.09 5.43 -2.05
CA LYS A 42 -10.64 6.11 -0.84
C LYS A 42 -9.26 5.62 -0.42
N ILE A 43 -8.42 6.55 0.02
CA ILE A 43 -7.15 6.29 0.67
C ILE A 43 -7.23 6.89 2.07
N SER A 44 -6.94 6.11 3.10
CA SER A 44 -6.94 6.57 4.48
C SER A 44 -5.76 6.02 5.25
N GLU A 45 -5.23 6.81 6.17
CA GLU A 45 -4.20 6.33 7.09
C GLU A 45 -4.79 5.41 8.15
N THR A 46 -4.08 4.32 8.43
CA THR A 46 -4.42 3.42 9.53
C THR A 46 -3.20 3.09 10.35
N ARG A 47 -3.36 3.23 11.67
CA ARG A 47 -2.40 2.79 12.69
C ARG A 47 -2.81 1.46 13.31
N ASN A 48 -3.81 0.80 12.74
CA ASN A 48 -4.40 -0.39 13.35
C ASN A 48 -3.40 -1.55 13.23
N PRO A 49 -2.84 -2.06 14.35
CA PRO A 49 -1.80 -3.09 14.34
C PRO A 49 -2.37 -4.49 14.05
N ILE A 50 -3.68 -4.59 13.84
CA ILE A 50 -4.38 -5.87 13.78
C ILE A 50 -4.05 -6.57 12.45
N SER A 51 -3.24 -7.64 12.55
CA SER A 51 -3.19 -8.84 11.69
C SER A 51 -1.96 -9.11 10.81
N SER A 52 -0.86 -8.34 10.83
CA SER A 52 0.34 -8.76 10.08
C SER A 52 1.64 -8.17 10.66
N PRO A 53 2.73 -8.97 10.79
CA PRO A 53 4.05 -8.45 11.09
C PRO A 53 4.58 -7.65 9.89
N ALA A 54 4.69 -6.32 10.03
CA ALA A 54 5.37 -5.46 9.06
C ALA A 54 6.25 -4.45 9.80
N LEU A 55 7.34 -4.04 9.15
CA LEU A 55 8.43 -3.23 9.71
C LEU A 55 8.00 -1.80 10.12
N SER A 56 6.81 -1.35 9.71
CA SER A 56 6.25 -0.04 10.06
C SER A 56 4.76 -0.13 10.40
N LEU A 57 4.33 0.61 11.43
CA LEU A 57 2.93 0.72 11.91
C LEU A 57 2.09 1.73 11.11
N ASP A 58 2.71 2.32 10.09
CA ASP A 58 2.25 3.51 9.39
C ASP A 58 1.68 3.13 8.02
N ARG A 59 0.51 2.46 8.03
CA ARG A 59 -0.09 1.87 6.83
C ARG A 59 -1.10 2.82 6.19
N LEU A 60 -1.23 2.72 4.87
CA LEU A 60 -2.33 3.30 4.10
C LEU A 60 -3.32 2.19 3.76
N GLN A 61 -4.59 2.41 4.08
CA GLN A 61 -5.69 1.59 3.60
C GLN A 61 -6.20 2.19 2.29
N ILE A 62 -6.13 1.40 1.23
CA ILE A 62 -6.75 1.71 -0.06
C ILE A 62 -8.04 0.92 -0.15
N VAL A 63 -9.17 1.62 -0.19
CA VAL A 63 -10.47 1.03 -0.47
C VAL A 63 -10.70 1.05 -1.98
N TYR A 64 -10.91 -0.13 -2.55
CA TYR A 64 -11.17 -0.32 -3.97
C TYR A 64 -12.44 -1.17 -4.14
N ASN A 65 -13.11 -1.04 -5.28
CA ASN A 65 -14.41 -1.69 -5.50
C ASN A 65 -15.45 -1.31 -4.42
N ARG A 66 -16.41 -2.21 -4.11
CA ARG A 66 -17.51 -1.95 -3.15
C ARG A 66 -17.17 -2.38 -1.71
N PHE A 67 -16.41 -3.48 -1.55
CA PHE A 67 -16.12 -4.06 -0.24
C PHE A 67 -14.66 -4.49 -0.07
N ASP A 68 -13.80 -4.19 -1.05
CA ASP A 68 -12.41 -4.62 -1.00
C ASP A 68 -11.54 -3.49 -0.44
N SER A 69 -10.56 -3.87 0.37
CA SER A 69 -9.53 -2.93 0.79
C SER A 69 -8.19 -3.63 0.96
N VAL A 70 -7.12 -2.92 0.66
CA VAL A 70 -5.76 -3.40 0.80
C VAL A 70 -5.00 -2.46 1.72
N LEU A 71 -4.21 -3.04 2.61
CA LEU A 71 -3.29 -2.30 3.46
C LEU A 71 -1.92 -2.34 2.81
N ILE A 72 -1.38 -1.16 2.52
CA ILE A 72 -0.03 -1.01 2.00
C ILE A 72 0.80 -0.14 2.94
N SER A 73 2.12 -0.30 2.90
CA SER A 73 3.05 0.50 3.68
C SER A 73 4.15 1.04 2.75
N PRO A 74 3.81 1.95 1.83
CA PRO A 74 4.82 2.55 0.96
C PRO A 74 5.86 3.31 1.79
N ALA A 75 7.11 3.31 1.33
CA ALA A 75 8.21 4.02 1.99
C ALA A 75 7.90 5.52 2.11
N ASP A 76 7.47 6.13 1.01
CA ASP A 76 6.99 7.51 0.96
C ASP A 76 5.48 7.57 0.72
N LYS A 77 4.72 7.66 1.81
CA LYS A 77 3.25 7.75 1.77
C LYS A 77 2.77 8.99 1.02
N MET A 78 3.38 10.14 1.27
CA MET A 78 2.96 11.41 0.68
C MET A 78 3.15 11.42 -0.84
N ASP A 79 4.31 10.97 -1.32
CA ASP A 79 4.60 10.87 -2.75
C ASP A 79 3.68 9.85 -3.43
N PHE A 80 3.43 8.71 -2.79
CA PHE A 80 2.51 7.71 -3.31
C PHE A 80 1.07 8.26 -3.43
N ILE A 81 0.58 8.99 -2.43
CA ILE A 81 -0.73 9.63 -2.48
C ILE A 81 -0.76 10.72 -3.56
N ALA A 82 0.27 11.54 -3.65
CA ALA A 82 0.38 12.60 -4.65
C ALA A 82 0.35 12.03 -6.07
N GLU A 83 1.08 10.94 -6.34
CA GLU A 83 1.08 10.26 -7.64
C GLU A 83 -0.30 9.67 -7.98
N LEU A 84 -1.00 9.11 -6.98
CA LEU A 84 -2.35 8.60 -7.18
C LEU A 84 -3.37 9.70 -7.44
N LEU A 85 -3.31 10.81 -6.70
CA LEU A 85 -4.15 11.98 -6.92
C LEU A 85 -3.87 12.61 -8.28
N HIS A 86 -2.62 12.62 -8.72
CA HIS A 86 -2.24 13.12 -10.05
C HIS A 86 -2.91 12.31 -11.17
N ARG A 87 -3.01 10.99 -10.99
CA ARG A 87 -3.64 10.08 -11.97
C ARG A 87 -5.16 10.04 -11.84
N LYS A 88 -5.69 10.18 -10.63
CA LYS A 88 -7.12 10.18 -10.33
C LYS A 88 -7.42 11.17 -9.19
N PRO A 89 -7.79 12.42 -9.51
CA PRO A 89 -8.04 13.45 -8.50
C PRO A 89 -9.31 13.19 -7.68
N ASP A 90 -10.23 12.36 -8.18
CA ASP A 90 -11.51 12.03 -7.53
C ASP A 90 -11.38 11.04 -6.35
N ILE A 91 -10.17 10.69 -5.94
CA ILE A 91 -9.96 9.79 -4.80
C ILE A 91 -10.21 10.54 -3.50
N GLU A 92 -11.05 9.99 -2.63
CA GLU A 92 -11.23 10.53 -1.28
C GLU A 92 -9.99 10.27 -0.43
N VAL A 93 -9.40 11.32 0.13
CA VAL A 93 -8.20 11.23 0.97
C VAL A 93 -8.56 11.54 2.42
N GLY A 94 -8.56 10.50 3.25
CA GLY A 94 -8.82 10.57 4.69
C GLY A 94 -7.52 10.50 5.49
N LEU A 95 -6.68 11.54 5.38
CA LEU A 95 -5.49 11.70 6.22
C LEU A 95 -5.92 12.18 7.61
N LYS A 96 -5.37 11.60 8.67
CA LYS A 96 -5.58 12.15 10.01
C LYS A 96 -4.69 13.38 10.13
N ALA A 97 -5.30 14.56 10.33
CA ALA A 97 -4.56 15.73 10.79
C ALA A 97 -3.86 15.35 12.11
N ALA A 98 -2.54 15.52 12.13
CA ALA A 98 -1.72 15.30 13.32
C ALA A 98 -2.13 16.27 14.45
#